data_AF-A0A1J4TTT2-F1
#
_entry.id   AF-A0A1J4TTT2-F1
#
_cell.length_a   1.000
_cell.length_b   1.000
_cell.length_c   1.000
_cell.angle_alpha   90.00
_cell.angle_beta   90.00
_cell.angle_gamma   90.00
#
_symmetry.space_group_name_H-M   'P 1'
#
loop_
_entity.id
_entity.type
_entity.pdbx_description
1 polymer ?
#
loop_
_entity_poly.entity_id
_entity_poly.type
_entity_poly.pdbx_seq_one_letter_code
_entity_poly.pdbx_strand_id
1 'polypeptide(L)' 'MVNKTGEYDDSNYIFNDKNERLEVVGDITLNIEYWDCECTNDYIHSNIESRCDKCEAMEEDRPNSRENEVREYFN' A
#
# COMPACT_ATOMS: atom_id res chain seq x y z
N MET A 1 -15.93 28.76 19.69
CA MET A 1 -14.95 27.95 20.44
C MET A 1 -15.27 26.51 20.11
N VAL A 2 -14.45 25.83 19.31
CA VAL A 2 -14.72 24.44 18.92
C VAL A 2 -13.85 23.56 19.80
N ASN A 3 -14.49 22.76 20.63
CA ASN A 3 -13.85 21.84 21.56
C ASN A 3 -13.11 20.76 20.74
N LYS A 4 -11.80 20.70 20.88
CA LYS A 4 -10.96 19.61 20.37
C LYS A 4 -10.93 18.50 21.41
N THR A 5 -11.80 17.50 21.25
CA THR A 5 -11.71 16.21 21.95
C THR A 5 -11.96 15.12 20.92
N GLY A 6 -10.93 14.31 20.69
CA GLY A 6 -10.80 13.25 19.67
C GLY A 6 -9.36 13.28 19.21
N GLU A 7 -8.42 12.63 19.90
CA GLU A 7 -8.00 11.23 19.65
C GLU A 7 -7.56 11.04 18.20
N TYR A 8 -6.31 10.60 18.02
CA TYR A 8 -5.60 10.47 16.73
C TYR A 8 -6.53 9.92 15.64
N ASP A 9 -6.75 10.74 14.61
CA ASP A 9 -7.71 10.52 13.54
C ASP A 9 -7.19 9.44 12.58
N ASP A 10 -7.77 8.25 12.66
CA ASP A 10 -7.43 7.01 11.94
C ASP A 10 -7.90 7.03 10.46
N SER A 11 -7.86 8.19 9.78
CA SER A 11 -8.77 8.48 8.65
C SER A 11 -8.12 8.99 7.34
N ASN A 12 -6.89 8.58 7.02
CA ASN A 12 -6.28 8.86 5.71
C ASN A 12 -6.53 7.75 4.65
N TYR A 13 -7.37 6.76 4.96
CA TYR A 13 -7.62 5.63 4.06
C TYR A 13 -8.92 5.78 3.25
N ILE A 14 -8.85 5.48 1.95
CA ILE A 14 -10.00 5.26 1.07
C ILE A 14 -10.03 3.79 0.63
N PHE A 15 -11.11 3.36 -0.04
CA PHE A 15 -11.24 2.00 -0.55
C PHE A 15 -11.46 2.01 -2.06
N ASN A 16 -10.81 1.10 -2.80
CA ASN A 16 -11.07 0.90 -4.23
C ASN A 16 -12.31 0.02 -4.48
N ASP A 17 -12.61 -0.28 -5.75
CA ASP A 17 -13.73 -1.12 -6.17
C ASP A 17 -13.60 -2.59 -5.74
N LYS A 18 -12.39 -3.02 -5.36
CA LYS A 18 -12.10 -4.33 -4.76
C LYS A 18 -12.15 -4.32 -3.22
N ASN A 19 -12.52 -3.19 -2.60
CA ASN A 19 -12.51 -2.99 -1.15
C ASN A 19 -11.12 -3.13 -0.51
N GLU A 20 -10.06 -2.83 -1.28
CA GLU A 20 -8.69 -2.74 -0.80
C GLU A 20 -8.43 -1.36 -0.20
N ARG A 21 -7.62 -1.30 0.87
CA ARG A 21 -7.33 -0.05 1.58
C ARG A 21 -6.25 0.74 0.84
N LEU A 22 -6.51 2.02 0.61
CA LEU A 22 -5.60 2.92 -0.08
C LEU A 22 -5.24 4.11 0.81
N GLU A 23 -3.96 4.41 0.93
CA GLU A 23 -3.46 5.61 1.59
C GLU A 23 -3.22 6.72 0.56
N VAL A 24 -3.80 7.90 0.77
CA VAL A 24 -3.60 9.06 -0.10
C VAL A 24 -2.55 10.00 0.50
N VAL A 25 -1.39 10.08 -0.15
CA VAL A 25 -0.26 10.92 0.26
C VAL A 25 0.02 11.97 -0.82
N GLY A 26 -0.65 13.13 -0.69
CA GLY A 26 -0.59 14.19 -1.70
C GLY A 26 -1.28 13.75 -3.01
N ASP A 27 -0.53 13.73 -4.11
CA ASP A 27 -1.02 13.28 -5.43
C ASP A 27 -0.78 11.78 -5.69
N ILE A 28 -0.25 11.05 -4.69
CA ILE A 28 0.07 9.62 -4.79
C ILE A 28 -0.95 8.81 -3.98
N THR A 29 -1.45 7.73 -4.59
CA THR A 29 -2.32 6.75 -3.93
C THR A 29 -1.57 5.43 -3.80
N LEU A 30 -1.31 5.02 -2.57
CA LEU A 30 -0.65 3.76 -2.23
C LEU A 30 -1.68 2.71 -1.84
N ASN A 31 -1.52 1.47 -2.29
CA ASN A 31 -2.37 0.36 -1.90
C ASN A 31 -1.67 -0.45 -0.81
N ILE A 32 -2.23 -0.46 0.40
CA ILE A 32 -1.59 -1.09 1.56
C ILE A 32 -1.78 -2.62 1.58
N GLU A 33 -2.54 -3.15 0.63
CA GLU A 33 -2.66 -4.58 0.42
C GLU A 33 -1.51 -5.15 -0.42
N TYR A 34 -0.62 -4.29 -0.93
CA TYR A 34 0.52 -4.67 -1.77
C TYR A 34 1.78 -3.84 -1.46
N TRP A 35 2.95 -4.43 -1.69
CA TRP A 35 4.25 -3.79 -1.49
C TRP A 35 5.19 -4.03 -2.67
N ASP A 36 6.07 -3.05 -2.90
CA ASP A 36 7.07 -3.09 -3.98
C ASP A 36 8.38 -3.70 -3.48
N CYS A 37 8.83 -4.79 -4.11
CA CYS A 37 10.16 -5.32 -3.90
C CYS A 37 11.18 -4.78 -4.92
N GLU A 38 12.45 -5.12 -4.72
CA GLU A 38 13.55 -4.68 -5.59
C GLU A 38 13.80 -5.58 -6.80
N CYS A 39 12.91 -6.54 -7.08
CA CYS A 39 13.08 -7.40 -8.25
C CYS A 39 12.93 -6.62 -9.55
N THR A 40 13.68 -7.00 -10.58
CA THR A 40 13.52 -6.40 -11.92
C THR A 40 12.21 -6.81 -12.58
N ASN A 41 11.71 -8.02 -12.26
CA ASN A 41 10.45 -8.56 -12.76
C ASN A 41 9.67 -9.17 -11.60
N ASP A 42 8.36 -9.14 -11.69
CA ASP A 42 7.43 -9.56 -10.65
C ASP A 42 7.69 -8.91 -9.30
N TYR A 43 7.69 -7.57 -9.28
CA TYR A 43 8.12 -6.79 -8.13
C TYR A 43 7.00 -6.38 -7.19
N ILE A 44 5.74 -6.62 -7.54
CA ILE A 44 4.58 -6.32 -6.68
C ILE A 44 4.16 -7.59 -5.96
N HIS A 45 4.14 -7.55 -4.64
CA HIS A 45 3.71 -8.66 -3.77
C HIS A 45 2.49 -8.25 -2.95
N SER A 46 1.68 -9.24 -2.55
CA SER A 46 0.61 -8.99 -1.58
C SER A 46 1.19 -8.82 -0.18
N ASN A 47 0.55 -8.03 0.67
CA ASN A 47 0.90 -7.88 2.09
C ASN A 47 0.73 -9.20 2.91
N ILE A 48 0.11 -10.23 2.34
CA ILE A 48 0.10 -11.58 2.91
C ILE A 48 1.51 -12.20 2.86
N GLU A 49 2.30 -11.84 1.84
CA GLU A 49 3.68 -12.27 1.66
C GLU A 49 4.61 -11.28 2.37
N SER A 50 5.11 -11.62 3.56
CA SER A 50 6.00 -10.72 4.31
C SER A 50 7.43 -10.66 3.77
N ARG A 51 7.78 -11.52 2.80
CA ARG A 51 9.14 -11.65 2.25
C ARG A 51 9.10 -12.11 0.80
N CYS A 52 9.95 -11.56 -0.05
CA CYS A 52 10.17 -12.02 -1.42
C CYS A 52 11.15 -13.21 -1.45
N ASP A 53 10.79 -14.32 -2.09
CA ASP A 53 11.68 -15.49 -2.22
C ASP A 53 12.85 -15.29 -3.19
N LYS A 54 12.81 -14.26 -4.04
CA LYS A 54 13.85 -13.99 -5.05
C LYS A 54 14.96 -13.07 -4.52
N CYS A 55 14.57 -11.92 -3.96
CA CYS A 55 15.51 -10.90 -3.47
C CYS A 55 15.60 -10.84 -1.94
N GLU A 56 14.80 -11.64 -1.23
CA GLU A 56 14.76 -11.73 0.23
C GLU A 56 14.32 -10.45 0.95
N ALA A 57 13.86 -9.43 0.22
CA ALA A 57 13.31 -8.21 0.78
C ALA A 57 12.10 -8.50 1.68
N MET A 58 12.01 -7.80 2.80
CA MET A 58 10.88 -7.86 3.74
C MET A 58 9.86 -6.76 3.44
N GLU A 59 8.57 -7.06 3.61
CA GLU A 59 7.48 -6.10 3.40
C GLU A 59 7.64 -4.83 4.26
N GLU A 60 8.01 -4.98 5.54
CA GLU A 60 8.18 -3.85 6.47
C GLU A 60 9.29 -2.86 6.07
N ASP A 61 10.26 -3.31 5.27
CA ASP A 61 11.38 -2.49 4.78
C ASP A 61 11.08 -1.81 3.45
N ARG A 62 9.88 -2.06 2.89
CA ARG A 62 9.52 -1.70 1.52
C ARG A 62 8.28 -0.82 1.47
N PRO A 63 8.16 0.03 0.45
CA PRO A 63 6.99 0.88 0.31
C PRO A 63 5.79 0.05 -0.15
N ASN A 64 4.60 0.48 0.28
CA ASN A 64 3.35 0.05 -0.34
C ASN A 64 3.36 0.37 -1.84
N SER A 65 2.84 -0.53 -2.67
CA SER A 65 2.80 -0.33 -4.11
C SER A 65 1.84 0.79 -4.48
N ARG A 66 2.10 1.47 -5.61
CA ARG A 66 1.14 2.46 -6.11
C ARG A 66 -0.08 1.76 -6.68
N GLU A 67 -1.27 2.27 -6.37
CA GLU A 67 -2.53 1.65 -6.81
C GLU A 67 -2.62 1.54 -8.34
N ASN A 68 -2.10 2.51 -9.08
CA ASN A 68 -2.11 2.43 -10.55
C ASN A 68 -1.22 1.29 -11.08
N GLU A 69 -0.07 1.02 -10.43
CA GLU A 69 0.84 -0.06 -10.83
C GLU A 69 0.25 -1.43 -10.47
N VAL A 70 -0.36 -1.56 -9.28
CA VAL A 70 -1.11 -2.77 -8.87
C VAL A 70 -2.21 -3.09 -9.90
N ARG A 71 -2.98 -2.08 -10.31
CA ARG A 71 -4.04 -2.26 -11.30
C ARG A 71 -3.50 -2.68 -12.66
N GLU A 72 -2.39 -2.13 -13.11
CA GLU A 72 -1.75 -2.52 -14.38
C GLU A 72 -1.15 -3.93 -14.32
N TYR A 73 -0.58 -4.30 -13.18
CA TYR A 73 0.11 -5.57 -12.99
C TYR A 73 -0.83 -6.79 -12.92
N PHE A 74 -2.02 -6.62 -12.33
CA PHE A 74 -3.01 -7.70 -12.15
C PHE A 74 -4.22 -7.64 -13.12
N ASN A 75 -4.14 -6.86 -14.20
CA ASN A 75 -5.17 -6.79 -15.26
C ASN A 75 -4.91 -7.82 -16.37
#